data_AF-A0A366E446-F1
#
_entry.id   AF-A0A366E446-F1
#
_cell.length_a   1.000
_cell.length_b   1.000
_cell.length_c   1.000
_cell.angle_alpha   90.00
_cell.angle_beta   90.00
_cell.angle_gamma   90.00
#
_symmetry.space_group_name_H-M   'P 1'
#
loop_
_entity.id
_entity.type
_entity.pdbx_description
1 polymer ?
#
loop_
_entity_poly.entity_id
_entity_poly.type
_entity_poly.pdbx_seq_one_letter_code
_entity_poly.pdbx_strand_id
1 'polypeptide(L)'
;MDYVIAAIFTLVIGGLLVRTTKKEFKIIGSIALVLDLLFIAITQVVKFQTGHFFNPSSETFEAVGGWVLSFFMLLSLYILFVMNYRWIKAALTKKGWVKGFLIALDVLVSIILILVGSFLLFILGVLYFGFAP
;
A
#
# COMPACT_ATOMS: atom_id res chain seq x y z
N MET A 1 -4.75 -4.75 -13.51
CA MET A 1 -4.97 -4.17 -12.16
C MET A 1 -3.71 -4.20 -11.31
N ASP A 2 -3.05 -5.35 -11.16
CA ASP A 2 -1.88 -5.50 -10.27
C ASP A 2 -0.78 -4.47 -10.59
N TYR A 3 -0.42 -4.33 -11.87
CA TYR A 3 0.56 -3.33 -12.31
C TYR A 3 0.15 -1.88 -11.99
N VAL A 4 -1.15 -1.58 -11.96
CA VAL A 4 -1.66 -0.26 -11.58
C VAL A 4 -1.49 -0.04 -10.08
N ILE A 5 -1.82 -1.05 -9.26
CA ILE A 5 -1.62 -1.01 -7.80
C ILE A 5 -0.13 -0.84 -7.49
N ALA A 6 0.73 -1.62 -8.14
CA ALA A 6 2.19 -1.53 -8.01
C ALA A 6 2.73 -0.15 -8.41
N ALA A 7 2.29 0.38 -9.56
CA ALA A 7 2.69 1.70 -10.01
C ALA A 7 2.26 2.81 -9.03
N ILE A 8 1.02 2.77 -8.52
CA ILE A 8 0.53 3.72 -7.52
C ILE A 8 1.35 3.60 -6.23
N PHE A 9 1.59 2.38 -5.74
CA PHE A 9 2.41 2.14 -4.56
C PHE A 9 3.82 2.72 -4.72
N THR A 10 4.47 2.42 -5.84
CA THR A 10 5.80 2.92 -6.17
C THR A 10 5.84 4.44 -6.28
N LEU A 11 4.81 5.08 -6.86
CA LEU A 11 4.71 6.54 -6.93
C LEU A 11 4.54 7.17 -5.53
N VAL A 12 3.66 6.60 -4.70
CA VAL A 12 3.42 7.09 -3.33
C VAL A 12 4.68 6.95 -2.48
N ILE A 13 5.32 5.78 -2.49
CA ILE A 13 6.59 5.56 -1.80
C ILE A 13 7.68 6.48 -2.36
N GLY A 14 7.80 6.60 -3.68
CA GLY A 14 8.74 7.51 -4.32
C GLY A 14 8.60 8.95 -3.81
N GLY A 15 7.37 9.44 -3.71
CA GLY A 15 7.06 10.73 -3.09
C GLY A 15 7.43 10.80 -1.60
N LEU A 16 7.17 9.74 -0.83
CA LEU A 16 7.55 9.66 0.58
C LEU A 16 9.07 9.57 0.79
N LEU A 17 9.83 9.10 -0.20
CA LEU A 17 11.28 9.04 -0.15
C LEU A 17 11.96 10.37 -0.52
N VAL A 18 11.23 11.34 -1.08
CA VAL A 18 11.76 12.67 -1.40
C VAL A 18 12.27 13.35 -0.12
N ARG A 19 13.50 13.87 -0.17
CA ARG A 19 14.22 14.51 0.96
C ARG A 19 14.54 13.57 2.14
N THR A 20 14.56 12.25 1.94
CA THR A 20 15.11 11.31 2.93
C THR A 20 16.64 11.24 2.85
N THR A 21 17.29 10.75 3.91
CA THR A 21 18.75 10.54 3.89
C THR A 21 19.11 9.35 2.99
N LYS A 22 20.34 9.27 2.48
CA LYS A 22 20.80 8.13 1.64
C LYS A 22 20.58 6.77 2.32
N LYS A 23 20.75 6.70 3.64
CA LYS A 23 20.55 5.47 4.42
C LYS A 23 19.07 5.08 4.49
N GLU A 24 18.19 6.04 4.78
CA GLU A 24 16.74 5.81 4.82
C GLU A 24 16.20 5.46 3.43
N PHE A 25 16.63 6.19 2.40
CA PHE A 25 16.29 5.91 1.01
C PHE A 25 16.64 4.46 0.65
N LYS A 26 17.86 4.02 1.00
CA LYS A 26 18.29 2.65 0.73
C LYS A 26 17.42 1.63 1.49
N ILE A 27 17.18 1.82 2.78
CA ILE A 27 16.44 0.83 3.59
C ILE A 27 14.96 0.80 3.21
N ILE A 28 14.28 1.94 3.30
CA ILE A 28 12.84 2.06 3.02
C ILE A 28 12.58 1.75 1.54
N GLY A 29 13.37 2.34 0.63
CA GLY A 29 13.24 2.06 -0.80
C GLY A 29 13.49 0.60 -1.16
N SER A 30 14.47 -0.07 -0.55
CA SER A 30 14.71 -1.51 -0.83
C SER A 30 13.57 -2.39 -0.32
N ILE A 31 13.04 -2.12 0.88
CA ILE A 31 11.89 -2.88 1.41
C ILE A 31 10.67 -2.66 0.52
N ALA A 32 10.39 -1.42 0.11
CA ALA A 32 9.30 -1.11 -0.79
C ALA A 32 9.45 -1.84 -2.13
N LEU A 33 10.64 -1.79 -2.74
CA LEU A 33 10.92 -2.48 -3.99
C LEU A 33 10.71 -3.99 -3.87
N VAL A 34 11.18 -4.61 -2.78
CA VAL A 34 10.99 -6.04 -2.54
C VAL A 34 9.50 -6.37 -2.39
N LEU A 35 8.74 -5.57 -1.63
CA LEU A 35 7.30 -5.75 -1.48
C LEU A 35 6.56 -5.64 -2.82
N ASP A 36 6.92 -4.66 -3.65
CA ASP A 36 6.28 -4.44 -4.95
C ASP A 36 6.58 -5.57 -5.93
N LEU A 37 7.84 -6.02 -5.99
CA LEU A 37 8.24 -7.16 -6.81
C LEU A 37 7.58 -8.47 -6.34
N LEU A 38 7.50 -8.70 -5.02
CA LEU A 38 6.82 -9.87 -4.46
C LEU A 38 5.33 -9.85 -4.81
N PHE A 39 4.69 -8.69 -4.68
CA PHE A 39 3.28 -8.53 -5.05
C PHE A 39 3.05 -8.92 -6.51
N ILE A 40 3.81 -8.35 -7.45
CA ILE A 40 3.68 -8.67 -8.87
C ILE A 40 3.98 -10.15 -9.15
N ALA A 41 5.09 -10.67 -8.61
CA ALA A 41 5.50 -12.05 -8.85
C ALA A 41 4.44 -13.04 -8.35
N ILE A 42 3.95 -12.86 -7.12
CA ILE A 42 2.96 -13.76 -6.52
C ILE A 42 1.63 -13.66 -7.27
N THR A 43 1.15 -12.47 -7.62
CA THR A 43 -0.11 -12.37 -8.38
C THR A 43 0.00 -12.99 -9.76
N GLN A 44 1.15 -12.89 -10.45
CA GLN A 44 1.35 -13.57 -11.73
C GLN A 44 1.38 -15.09 -11.57
N VAL A 45 2.06 -15.60 -10.55
CA VAL A 45 2.11 -17.04 -10.25
C VAL A 45 0.70 -17.57 -9.96
N VAL A 46 -0.08 -16.87 -9.13
CA VAL A 46 -1.45 -17.26 -8.82
C VAL A 46 -2.31 -17.26 -10.09
N LYS A 47 -2.24 -16.21 -10.91
CA LYS A 47 -2.98 -16.15 -12.19
C LYS A 47 -2.64 -17.29 -13.14
N PHE A 48 -1.37 -17.72 -13.15
CA PHE A 48 -0.93 -18.85 -13.94
C PHE A 48 -1.48 -20.17 -13.38
N GLN A 49 -1.40 -20.37 -12.07
CA GLN A 49 -1.88 -21.58 -11.39
C GLN A 49 -3.40 -21.75 -11.46
N THR A 50 -4.16 -20.66 -11.37
CA THR A 50 -5.63 -20.69 -11.43
C THR A 50 -6.17 -20.71 -12.86
N GLY A 51 -5.29 -20.67 -13.88
CA GLY A 51 -5.73 -20.61 -15.27
C GLY A 51 -6.39 -19.28 -15.67
N HIS A 52 -6.27 -18.24 -14.85
CA HIS A 52 -6.91 -16.93 -15.05
C HIS A 52 -6.54 -16.29 -16.40
N PHE A 53 -5.33 -16.54 -16.92
CA PHE A 53 -4.91 -16.04 -18.23
C PHE A 53 -5.62 -16.69 -19.41
N PHE A 54 -6.10 -17.93 -19.25
CA PHE A 54 -6.61 -18.73 -20.36
C PHE A 54 -8.13 -18.90 -20.30
N ASN A 55 -8.70 -18.96 -19.09
CA ASN A 55 -10.14 -19.15 -18.91
C ASN A 55 -10.65 -18.34 -17.71
N PRO A 56 -10.79 -17.01 -17.85
CA PRO A 56 -11.23 -16.15 -16.75
C PRO A 56 -12.68 -16.47 -16.35
N SER A 57 -12.86 -16.90 -15.11
CA SER A 57 -14.16 -17.18 -14.47
C SER A 57 -14.24 -16.54 -13.07
N SER A 58 -15.44 -16.45 -12.48
CA SER A 58 -15.64 -15.91 -11.11
C SER A 58 -14.67 -16.55 -10.11
N GLU A 59 -14.55 -17.87 -10.14
CA GLU A 59 -13.64 -18.62 -9.26
C GLU A 59 -12.17 -18.19 -9.41
N THR A 60 -11.71 -17.94 -10.64
CA THR A 60 -10.34 -17.45 -10.87
C THR A 60 -10.15 -16.02 -10.41
N PHE A 61 -11.19 -15.17 -10.53
CA PHE A 61 -11.15 -13.78 -10.06
C PHE A 61 -11.12 -13.71 -8.54
N GLU A 62 -11.92 -14.50 -7.85
CA GLU A 62 -11.94 -14.59 -6.39
C GLU A 62 -10.60 -15.09 -5.85
N ALA A 63 -10.03 -16.14 -6.48
CA ALA A 63 -8.72 -16.67 -6.10
C ALA A 63 -7.61 -15.61 -6.25
N VAL A 64 -7.56 -14.90 -7.38
CA VAL A 64 -6.59 -13.81 -7.59
C VAL A 64 -6.87 -12.64 -6.62
N GLY A 65 -8.13 -12.30 -6.43
CA GLY A 65 -8.60 -11.23 -5.56
C GLY A 65 -8.19 -11.39 -4.11
N GLY A 66 -8.24 -12.62 -3.57
CA GLY A 66 -7.82 -12.90 -2.20
C GLY A 66 -6.36 -12.54 -1.94
N TRP A 67 -5.49 -12.85 -2.91
CA TRP A 67 -4.08 -12.46 -2.85
C TRP A 67 -3.89 -10.96 -3.05
N VAL A 68 -4.60 -10.36 -4.03
CA VAL A 68 -4.48 -8.92 -4.31
C VAL A 68 -4.91 -8.08 -3.11
N LEU A 69 -6.03 -8.42 -2.45
CA LEU A 69 -6.50 -7.72 -1.24
C LEU A 69 -5.50 -7.87 -0.09
N SER A 70 -4.98 -9.08 0.13
CA SER A 70 -3.99 -9.34 1.19
C SER A 70 -2.73 -8.51 1.01
N PHE A 71 -2.19 -8.47 -0.22
CA PHE A 71 -1.04 -7.62 -0.54
C PHE A 71 -1.38 -6.14 -0.47
N PHE A 72 -2.56 -5.72 -0.93
CA PHE A 72 -2.98 -4.32 -0.84
C PHE A 72 -3.01 -3.83 0.61
N MET A 73 -3.51 -4.66 1.55
CA MET A 73 -3.45 -4.36 2.98
C MET A 73 -2.00 -4.20 3.46
N LEU A 74 -1.12 -5.13 3.09
CA LEU A 74 0.30 -5.08 3.44
C LEU A 74 1.00 -3.82 2.91
N LEU A 75 0.78 -3.48 1.64
CA LEU A 75 1.33 -2.28 1.00
C LEU A 75 0.79 -1.00 1.65
N SER A 76 -0.50 -0.97 2.00
CA SER A 76 -1.14 0.17 2.65
C SER A 76 -0.60 0.38 4.07
N LEU A 77 -0.43 -0.70 4.85
CA LEU A 77 0.19 -0.65 6.17
C LEU A 77 1.64 -0.17 6.09
N TYR A 78 2.37 -0.61 5.06
CA TYR A 78 3.73 -0.16 4.83
C TYR A 78 3.79 1.36 4.55
N ILE A 79 2.92 1.88 3.68
CA ILE A 79 2.80 3.33 3.44
C ILE A 79 2.51 4.08 4.74
N LEU A 80 1.54 3.61 5.54
CA LEU A 80 1.20 4.21 6.82
C LEU A 80 2.40 4.25 7.76
N PHE A 81 3.16 3.14 7.85
CA PHE A 81 4.35 3.07 8.69
C PHE A 81 5.43 4.08 8.26
N VAL A 82 5.74 4.12 6.96
CA VAL A 82 6.76 5.04 6.42
C VAL A 82 6.34 6.49 6.61
N MET A 83 5.06 6.80 6.41
CA MET A 83 4.54 8.14 6.63
C MET A 83 4.63 8.55 8.10
N ASN A 84 4.09 7.75 9.02
CA ASN A 84 4.14 8.02 10.46
C ASN A 84 5.59 8.18 10.95
N TYR A 85 6.50 7.31 10.49
CA TYR A 85 7.92 7.43 10.79
C TYR A 85 8.48 8.82 10.44
N ARG A 86 8.15 9.36 9.26
CA ARG A 86 8.62 10.68 8.83
C ARG A 86 8.02 11.80 9.66
N TRP A 87 6.73 11.75 9.92
CA TRP A 87 6.02 12.78 10.67
C TRP A 87 6.45 12.84 12.12
N ILE A 88 6.58 11.68 12.78
CA ILE A 88 7.11 11.58 14.13
C ILE A 88 8.56 12.07 14.18
N LYS A 89 9.41 11.64 13.24
CA LYS A 89 10.79 12.12 13.15
C LYS A 89 10.85 13.65 13.01
N ALA A 90 9.99 14.24 12.17
CA ALA A 90 9.90 15.69 12.02
C ALA A 90 9.44 16.37 13.32
N ALA A 91 8.41 15.84 13.97
CA ALA A 91 7.87 16.36 15.23
C ALA A 91 8.91 16.34 16.36
N LEU A 92 9.74 15.29 16.43
CA LEU A 92 10.80 15.16 17.43
C LEU A 92 11.88 16.24 17.32
N THR A 93 12.05 16.88 16.16
CA THR A 93 12.97 18.01 15.99
C THR A 93 12.41 19.35 16.47
N LYS A 94 11.12 19.41 16.81
CA LYS A 94 10.42 20.63 17.22
C LYS A 94 10.10 20.61 18.72
N LYS A 95 9.87 21.78 19.31
CA LYS A 95 9.54 21.95 20.74
C LYS A 95 8.18 22.64 20.92
N GLY A 96 7.57 22.45 22.09
CA GLY A 96 6.34 23.12 22.48
C GLY A 96 5.14 22.76 21.60
N TRP A 97 4.28 23.75 21.33
CA TRP A 97 3.02 23.58 20.63
C TRP A 97 3.18 23.04 19.19
N VAL A 98 4.27 23.39 18.50
CA VAL A 98 4.57 22.92 17.14
C VAL A 98 4.74 21.40 17.10
N LYS A 99 5.35 20.80 18.12
CA LYS A 99 5.47 19.34 18.22
C LYS A 99 4.11 18.67 18.37
N GLY A 100 3.25 19.21 19.25
CA GLY A 100 1.89 18.71 19.45
C GLY A 100 1.03 18.83 18.19
N PHE A 101 1.12 19.96 17.48
CA PHE A 101 0.43 20.17 16.21
C PHE A 101 0.85 19.16 15.13
N LEU A 102 2.15 18.89 14.99
CA LEU A 102 2.65 17.91 14.02
C LEU A 102 2.17 16.49 14.32
N ILE A 103 2.14 16.10 15.60
CA ILE A 103 1.60 14.78 16.01
C ILE A 103 0.09 14.71 15.74
N ALA A 104 -0.67 15.75 16.08
CA ALA A 104 -2.10 15.78 15.81
C ALA A 104 -2.41 15.70 14.31
N LEU A 105 -1.61 16.38 13.49
CA LEU A 105 -1.75 16.36 12.03
C LEU A 105 -1.35 14.99 11.46
N ASP A 106 -0.33 14.32 12.00
CA ASP A 106 0.04 12.94 11.64
C ASP A 106 -1.10 11.94 11.91
N VAL A 107 -1.72 12.04 13.08
CA VAL A 107 -2.88 11.21 13.45
C VAL A 107 -4.04 11.48 12.50
N LEU A 108 -4.34 12.75 12.20
CA LEU A 108 -5.42 13.12 11.29
C LEU A 108 -5.18 12.58 9.87
N VAL A 109 -3.96 12.72 9.34
CA VAL A 109 -3.60 12.18 8.02
C VAL A 109 -3.65 10.65 8.02
N SER A 110 -3.23 10.00 9.10
CA SER A 110 -3.32 8.54 9.24
C SER A 110 -4.78 8.05 9.23
N ILE A 111 -5.69 8.75 9.90
CA ILE A 111 -7.13 8.45 9.86
C ILE A 111 -7.66 8.60 8.43
N ILE A 112 -7.32 9.68 7.73
CA ILE A 112 -7.74 9.90 6.33
C ILE A 112 -7.23 8.78 5.44
N LEU A 113 -5.97 8.36 5.59
CA LEU A 113 -5.40 7.26 4.81
C LEU A 113 -6.06 5.92 5.11
N ILE A 114 -6.43 5.65 6.36
CA ILE A 114 -7.20 4.45 6.71
C ILE A 114 -8.57 4.48 6.04
N LEU A 115 -9.25 5.62 6.03
CA LEU A 115 -10.55 5.77 5.36
C LEU A 115 -10.43 5.57 3.84
N VAL A 116 -9.46 6.23 3.20
CA VAL A 116 -9.18 6.07 1.77
C VAL A 116 -8.76 4.64 1.43
N GLY A 117 -7.89 4.04 2.24
CA GLY A 117 -7.46 2.65 2.10
C GLY A 117 -8.62 1.66 2.23
N SER A 118 -9.51 1.88 3.19
CA SER A 118 -10.73 1.08 3.38
C SER A 118 -11.68 1.21 2.18
N PHE A 119 -11.84 2.42 1.65
CA PHE A 119 -12.65 2.66 0.45
C PHE A 119 -12.05 2.00 -0.80
N LEU A 120 -10.72 2.06 -0.97
CA LEU A 120 -10.03 1.37 -2.06
C LEU A 120 -10.12 -0.16 -1.91
N LEU A 121 -10.01 -0.69 -0.69
CA LEU A 121 -10.25 -2.11 -0.41
C LEU A 121 -11.67 -2.53 -0.79
N PHE A 122 -12.67 -1.70 -0.49
CA PHE A 122 -14.05 -1.95 -0.92
C PHE A 122 -14.16 -2.01 -2.45
N ILE A 123 -13.57 -1.04 -3.17
CA ILE A 123 -13.54 -1.04 -4.64
C ILE A 123 -12.87 -2.32 -5.17
N LEU A 124 -11.71 -2.69 -4.62
CA LEU A 124 -11.00 -3.91 -5.01
C LEU A 124 -11.82 -5.17 -4.71
N GLY A 125 -12.50 -5.22 -3.57
CA GLY A 125 -13.39 -6.31 -3.19
C GLY A 125 -14.51 -6.48 -4.21
N VAL A 126 -15.20 -5.39 -4.58
CA VAL A 126 -16.25 -5.42 -5.60
C VAL A 126 -15.71 -5.86 -6.97
N LEU A 127 -14.51 -5.41 -7.35
CA LEU A 127 -13.92 -5.75 -8.65
C LEU A 127 -13.53 -7.23 -8.78
N TYR A 128 -13.12 -7.88 -7.69
CA TYR A 128 -12.66 -9.28 -7.73
C TYR A 128 -13.72 -10.30 -7.30
N PHE A 129 -14.64 -9.93 -6.42
CA PHE A 129 -15.64 -10.86 -5.84
C PHE A 129 -17.07 -10.56 -6.32
N GLY A 130 -17.25 -9.51 -7.13
CA GLY A 130 -18.56 -9.03 -7.52
C GLY A 130 -19.36 -8.43 -6.35
N PHE A 131 -20.53 -7.88 -6.66
CA PHE A 131 -21.51 -7.48 -5.65
C PHE A 131 -22.31 -8.73 -5.26
N ALA A 132 -21.76 -9.58 -4.40
CA ALA A 132 -22.59 -10.58 -3.73
C ALA A 132 -23.52 -9.81 -2.75
N PRO A 133 -24.85 -9.98 -2.82
CA PRO A 133 -25.79 -9.29 -1.93
C PRO A 133 -25.53 -9.58 -0.45
#